data_AF-E2BR83-F1
#
_entry.id   AF-E2BR83-F1
#
_cell.length_a   1.000
_cell.length_b   1.000
_cell.length_c   1.000
_cell.angle_alpha   90.00
_cell.angle_beta   90.00
_cell.angle_gamma   90.00
#
_symmetry.space_group_name_H-M   'P 1'
#
loop_
_entity.id
_entity.type
_entity.pdbx_description
1 polymer ?
#
loop_
_entity_poly.entity_id
_entity_poly.type
_entity_poly.pdbx_seq_one_letter_code
_entity_poly.pdbx_strand_id
1 'polypeptide(L)'
;MEADTGADLINNSKILHDTGLNVLVVIGDEDSSTIAAVRKGNPYKIYKLADKNHLKKNFGKELYDLAKFYKELNKTGVIKHIKKCFSYAIAQNKGKSVSTEDIEDKNNNKGLHAASGSKVNAEQNKRRKKRTLITKTKKSKAESEEEDPDDFSCHDDSSTLETFSDLENDLSNREEDRELVPGQITKVKKNGAIVKSMVKTGKAWKWPDGCEDILYYEWNDILSHIKEPKKVSKTRKLYRVLELDFQWG
;
A
#
# COMPACT_ATOMS: atom_id res chain seq x y z
N MET A 1 -25.11 9.16 -5.43
CA MET A 1 -25.48 10.46 -4.76
C MET A 1 -26.02 11.37 -5.85
N GLU A 2 -27.08 12.15 -5.59
CA GLU A 2 -27.60 13.07 -6.61
C GLU A 2 -26.53 14.03 -7.11
N ALA A 3 -26.47 14.18 -8.44
CA ALA A 3 -25.32 14.79 -9.10
C ALA A 3 -25.15 16.27 -8.75
N ASP A 4 -26.27 17.00 -8.68
CA ASP A 4 -26.29 18.43 -8.38
C ASP A 4 -25.91 18.69 -6.92
N THR A 5 -26.43 17.89 -5.96
CA THR A 5 -26.04 17.98 -4.55
C THR A 5 -24.54 17.73 -4.34
N GLY A 6 -23.95 16.80 -5.09
CA GLY A 6 -22.50 16.59 -5.09
C GLY A 6 -21.71 17.77 -5.67
N ALA A 7 -22.26 18.45 -6.69
CA ALA A 7 -21.66 19.65 -7.26
C ALA A 7 -21.73 20.86 -6.31
N ASP A 8 -22.88 21.09 -5.66
CA ASP A 8 -23.05 22.18 -4.69
C ASP A 8 -22.12 22.03 -3.48
N LEU A 9 -21.99 20.81 -2.94
CA LEU A 9 -21.11 20.51 -1.79
C LEU A 9 -19.62 20.74 -2.06
N ILE A 10 -19.21 20.87 -3.32
CA ILE A 10 -17.80 21.04 -3.71
C ILE A 10 -17.53 22.41 -4.34
N ASN A 11 -18.44 22.92 -5.16
CA ASN A 11 -18.26 24.17 -5.90
C ASN A 11 -18.87 25.38 -5.17
N ASN A 12 -19.96 25.17 -4.42
CA ASN A 12 -20.75 26.24 -3.76
C ASN A 12 -20.65 26.20 -2.22
N SER A 13 -19.77 25.35 -1.66
CA SER A 13 -19.60 25.18 -0.21
C SER A 13 -18.92 26.39 0.44
N LYS A 14 -19.66 27.12 1.27
CA LYS A 14 -19.17 28.30 2.02
C LYS A 14 -17.90 27.97 2.81
N ILE A 15 -17.88 26.85 3.53
CA ILE A 15 -16.75 26.43 4.36
C ILE A 15 -15.45 26.32 3.54
N LEU A 16 -15.52 25.85 2.29
CA LEU A 16 -14.35 25.75 1.41
C LEU A 16 -13.87 27.13 0.93
N HIS A 17 -14.79 28.00 0.54
CA HIS A 17 -14.47 29.38 0.13
C HIS A 17 -13.93 30.22 1.29
N ASP A 18 -14.58 30.17 2.45
CA ASP A 18 -14.22 30.91 3.68
C ASP A 18 -12.84 30.48 4.22
N THR A 19 -12.40 29.25 3.95
CA THR A 19 -11.07 28.72 4.33
C THR A 19 -10.04 28.77 3.18
N GLY A 20 -10.44 29.18 1.97
CA GLY A 20 -9.58 29.16 0.78
C GLY A 20 -9.17 27.76 0.29
N LEU A 21 -9.87 26.71 0.73
CA LEU A 21 -9.51 25.32 0.45
C LEU A 21 -10.19 24.79 -0.82
N ASN A 22 -9.41 24.12 -1.68
CA ASN A 22 -9.89 23.54 -2.94
C ASN A 22 -9.87 22.00 -2.87
N VAL A 23 -10.97 21.35 -3.25
CA VAL A 23 -11.09 19.89 -3.26
C VAL A 23 -10.39 19.32 -4.49
N LEU A 24 -9.22 18.71 -4.30
CA LEU A 24 -8.47 18.06 -5.38
C LEU A 24 -9.01 16.66 -5.73
N VAL A 25 -9.51 15.92 -4.74
CA VAL A 25 -9.88 14.50 -4.88
C VAL A 25 -11.21 14.22 -4.19
N VAL A 26 -12.12 13.56 -4.91
CA VAL A 26 -13.38 13.03 -4.39
C VAL A 26 -13.29 11.51 -4.31
N ILE A 27 -13.64 10.92 -3.16
CA ILE A 27 -13.77 9.47 -2.98
C ILE A 27 -15.25 9.14 -2.93
N GLY A 28 -15.72 8.16 -3.72
CA GLY A 28 -17.14 7.80 -3.76
C GLY A 28 -17.49 6.58 -4.61
N ASP A 29 -18.80 6.37 -4.81
CA ASP A 29 -19.35 5.32 -5.68
C ASP A 29 -18.99 5.56 -7.15
N GLU A 30 -19.19 4.58 -8.04
CA GLU A 30 -18.76 4.66 -9.44
C GLU A 30 -19.62 5.58 -10.34
N ASP A 31 -20.66 6.22 -9.81
CA ASP A 31 -21.49 7.28 -10.42
C ASP A 31 -20.71 8.28 -11.31
N SER A 32 -20.86 8.19 -12.63
CA SER A 32 -20.20 9.09 -13.59
C SER A 32 -20.84 10.48 -13.66
N SER A 33 -22.14 10.58 -13.36
CA SER A 33 -22.93 11.82 -13.34
C SER A 33 -22.42 12.84 -12.31
N THR A 34 -22.22 12.41 -11.06
CA THR A 34 -21.78 13.30 -9.96
C THR A 34 -20.44 13.95 -10.25
N ILE A 35 -19.44 13.19 -10.75
CA ILE A 35 -18.12 13.75 -11.08
C ILE A 35 -18.16 14.66 -12.33
N ALA A 36 -19.07 14.41 -13.29
CA ALA A 36 -19.26 15.29 -14.43
C ALA A 36 -19.88 16.64 -14.00
N ALA A 37 -20.90 16.62 -13.13
CA ALA A 37 -21.51 17.83 -12.58
C ALA A 37 -20.50 18.65 -11.75
N VAL A 38 -19.76 17.99 -10.85
CA VAL A 38 -18.68 18.60 -10.06
C VAL A 38 -17.65 19.28 -10.96
N ARG A 39 -17.12 18.59 -11.98
CA ARG A 39 -16.13 19.14 -12.91
C ARG A 39 -16.64 20.28 -13.79
N LYS A 40 -17.94 20.31 -14.11
CA LYS A 40 -18.55 21.38 -14.92
C LYS A 40 -18.54 22.74 -14.20
N GLY A 41 -18.64 22.73 -12.87
CA GLY A 41 -18.68 23.95 -12.04
C GLY A 41 -17.36 24.33 -11.37
N ASN A 42 -16.23 23.64 -11.67
CA ASN A 42 -14.95 23.88 -11.01
C ASN A 42 -13.84 24.26 -12.02
N PRO A 43 -13.04 25.31 -11.78
CA PRO A 43 -11.89 25.64 -12.64
C PRO A 43 -10.71 24.68 -12.45
N TYR A 44 -10.66 23.90 -11.37
CA TYR A 44 -9.57 22.96 -11.08
C TYR A 44 -9.91 21.53 -11.50
N LYS A 45 -8.89 20.75 -11.89
CA LYS A 45 -9.05 19.36 -12.32
C LYS A 45 -9.28 18.43 -11.13
N ILE A 46 -10.55 18.19 -10.80
CA ILE A 46 -10.94 17.29 -9.72
C ILE A 46 -10.78 15.82 -10.13
N TYR A 47 -10.03 15.06 -9.35
CA TYR A 47 -9.84 13.62 -9.53
C TYR A 47 -10.89 12.83 -8.75
N LYS A 48 -11.31 11.68 -9.30
CA LYS A 48 -12.20 10.73 -8.64
C LYS A 48 -11.43 9.48 -8.26
N LEU A 49 -11.60 9.01 -7.03
CA LEU A 49 -11.21 7.67 -6.60
C LEU A 49 -12.47 6.87 -6.28
N ALA A 50 -12.61 5.69 -6.89
CA ALA A 50 -13.68 4.76 -6.53
C ALA A 50 -13.45 4.20 -5.12
N ASP A 51 -14.52 4.04 -4.34
CA ASP A 51 -14.43 3.40 -3.03
C ASP A 51 -14.06 1.91 -3.14
N LYS A 52 -13.29 1.42 -2.15
CA LYS A 52 -12.73 0.06 -2.10
C LYS A 52 -13.80 -1.00 -1.82
N ASN A 53 -14.88 -0.66 -1.13
CA ASN A 53 -15.97 -1.59 -0.86
C ASN A 53 -16.90 -1.66 -2.09
N HIS A 54 -17.15 -0.52 -2.74
CA HIS A 54 -17.89 -0.47 -4.01
C HIS A 54 -17.16 -1.21 -5.14
N LEU A 55 -15.85 -0.97 -5.34
CA LEU A 55 -14.99 -1.73 -6.27
C LEU A 55 -15.10 -3.25 -6.04
N LYS A 56 -14.95 -3.71 -4.79
CA LYS A 56 -15.09 -5.15 -4.44
C LYS A 56 -16.49 -5.69 -4.73
N LYS A 57 -17.54 -4.88 -4.51
CA LYS A 57 -18.94 -5.25 -4.71
C LYS A 57 -19.28 -5.33 -6.21
N ASN A 58 -18.80 -4.41 -7.03
CA ASN A 58 -19.02 -4.39 -8.48
C ASN A 58 -18.26 -5.53 -9.18
N PHE A 59 -16.94 -5.61 -9.01
CA PHE A 59 -16.13 -6.75 -9.46
C PHE A 59 -16.69 -8.09 -8.97
N GLY A 60 -17.26 -8.09 -7.76
CA GLY A 60 -17.87 -9.27 -7.16
C GLY A 60 -19.22 -9.71 -7.71
N LYS A 61 -19.96 -8.81 -8.39
CA LYS A 61 -21.14 -9.13 -9.22
C LYS A 61 -20.69 -9.61 -10.60
N GLU A 62 -19.82 -8.84 -11.26
CA GLU A 62 -19.29 -9.13 -12.59
C GLU A 62 -18.70 -10.54 -12.69
N LEU A 63 -17.98 -10.99 -11.66
CA LEU A 63 -17.48 -12.36 -11.56
C LEU A 63 -18.58 -13.44 -11.61
N TYR A 64 -19.75 -13.19 -10.99
CA TYR A 64 -20.88 -14.13 -11.05
C TYR A 64 -21.65 -14.02 -12.37
N ASP A 65 -21.74 -12.84 -12.97
CA ASP A 65 -22.29 -12.67 -14.31
C ASP A 65 -21.42 -13.37 -15.37
N LEU A 66 -20.10 -13.22 -15.28
CA LEU A 66 -19.12 -13.90 -16.14
C LEU A 66 -19.15 -15.43 -15.94
N ALA A 67 -19.36 -15.91 -14.72
CA ALA A 67 -19.48 -17.33 -14.41
C ALA A 67 -20.69 -18.02 -15.06
N LYS A 68 -21.70 -17.27 -15.52
CA LYS A 68 -22.81 -17.82 -16.33
C LYS A 68 -22.32 -18.36 -17.68
N PHE A 69 -21.28 -17.75 -18.25
CA PHE A 69 -20.70 -18.10 -19.54
C PHE A 69 -19.54 -19.09 -19.39
N TYR A 70 -18.68 -18.89 -18.37
CA TYR A 70 -17.45 -19.66 -18.18
C TYR A 70 -17.59 -20.66 -17.03
N LYS A 71 -17.86 -21.93 -17.38
CA LYS A 71 -18.04 -23.02 -16.40
C LYS A 71 -16.85 -23.22 -15.45
N GLU A 72 -15.66 -22.77 -15.83
CA GLU A 72 -14.46 -22.87 -15.01
C GLU A 72 -14.49 -21.96 -13.77
N LEU A 73 -15.19 -20.84 -13.83
CA LEU A 73 -15.39 -19.93 -12.68
C LEU A 73 -16.35 -20.53 -11.64
N ASN A 74 -17.22 -21.47 -12.03
CA ASN A 74 -18.12 -22.18 -11.11
C ASN A 74 -17.43 -23.30 -10.32
N LYS A 75 -16.14 -23.59 -10.58
CA LYS A 75 -15.37 -24.54 -9.77
C LYS A 75 -15.28 -24.03 -8.32
N THR A 76 -15.52 -24.91 -7.34
CA THR A 76 -15.59 -24.57 -5.92
C THR A 76 -14.38 -23.74 -5.46
N GLY A 77 -14.64 -22.61 -4.80
CA GLY A 77 -13.60 -21.73 -4.27
C GLY A 77 -12.95 -20.77 -5.28
N VAL A 78 -13.07 -20.95 -6.60
CA VAL A 78 -12.37 -20.12 -7.60
C VAL A 78 -12.77 -18.64 -7.49
N ILE A 79 -14.07 -18.32 -7.46
CA ILE A 79 -14.54 -16.94 -7.28
C ILE A 79 -14.13 -16.36 -5.91
N LYS A 80 -14.05 -17.18 -4.84
CA LYS A 80 -13.55 -16.76 -3.51
C LYS A 80 -12.06 -16.39 -3.60
N HIS A 81 -11.25 -17.21 -4.28
CA HIS A 81 -9.82 -16.96 -4.49
C HIS A 81 -9.58 -15.70 -5.33
N ILE A 82 -10.26 -15.53 -6.47
CA ILE A 82 -10.10 -14.34 -7.32
C ILE A 82 -10.50 -13.06 -6.56
N LYS A 83 -11.58 -13.10 -5.75
CA LYS A 83 -11.97 -11.98 -4.86
C LYS A 83 -10.92 -11.68 -3.78
N LYS A 84 -10.25 -12.69 -3.24
CA LYS A 84 -9.13 -12.56 -2.28
C LYS A 84 -7.93 -11.87 -2.97
N CYS A 85 -7.53 -12.34 -4.15
CA CYS A 85 -6.44 -11.77 -4.95
C CYS A 85 -6.71 -10.32 -5.39
N PHE A 86 -7.92 -10.01 -5.88
CA PHE A 86 -8.31 -8.63 -6.23
C PHE A 86 -8.32 -7.70 -5.00
N SER A 87 -8.79 -8.20 -3.85
CA SER A 87 -8.73 -7.45 -2.59
C SER A 87 -7.29 -7.15 -2.14
N TYR A 88 -6.35 -8.09 -2.34
CA TYR A 88 -4.93 -7.84 -2.13
C TYR A 88 -4.35 -6.85 -3.14
N ALA A 89 -4.70 -6.93 -4.43
CA ALA A 89 -4.24 -5.99 -5.44
C ALA A 89 -4.68 -4.55 -5.14
N ILE A 90 -5.95 -4.33 -4.78
CA ILE A 90 -6.44 -3.01 -4.29
C ILE A 90 -5.66 -2.57 -3.05
N ALA A 91 -5.37 -3.48 -2.11
CA ALA A 91 -4.62 -3.14 -0.90
C ALA A 91 -3.15 -2.76 -1.18
N GLN A 92 -2.51 -3.43 -2.14
CA GLN A 92 -1.11 -3.23 -2.55
C GLN A 92 -0.92 -2.02 -3.48
N ASN A 93 -2.00 -1.54 -4.11
CA ASN A 93 -2.01 -0.36 -4.98
C ASN A 93 -2.47 0.93 -4.29
N LYS A 94 -2.77 0.89 -2.98
CA LYS A 94 -2.97 2.10 -2.17
C LYS A 94 -1.76 3.03 -2.29
N GLY A 95 -1.96 4.22 -2.85
CA GLY A 95 -0.89 5.21 -3.09
C GLY A 95 -0.05 4.97 -4.36
N LYS A 96 -0.44 4.03 -5.23
CA LYS A 96 0.15 3.81 -6.56
C LYS A 96 -0.80 4.27 -7.69
N SER A 97 -1.39 5.46 -7.53
CA SER A 97 -2.13 6.11 -8.61
C SER A 97 -1.15 6.63 -9.67
N VAL A 98 -1.01 5.89 -10.77
CA VAL A 98 -0.47 6.46 -12.02
C VAL A 98 -1.46 7.51 -12.50
N SER A 99 -0.95 8.70 -12.82
CA SER A 99 -1.71 9.79 -13.44
C SER A 99 -2.34 9.28 -14.74
N THR A 100 -3.65 9.42 -14.91
CA THR A 100 -4.31 8.94 -16.13
C THR A 100 -3.85 9.68 -17.40
N GLU A 101 -3.24 10.86 -17.23
CA GLU A 101 -2.51 11.58 -18.26
C GLU A 101 -1.37 10.75 -18.88
N ASP A 102 -0.67 9.92 -18.10
CA ASP A 102 0.50 9.16 -18.58
C ASP A 102 0.15 7.99 -19.53
N ILE A 103 -1.14 7.73 -19.78
CA ILE A 103 -1.61 6.51 -20.45
C ILE A 103 -2.06 6.79 -21.89
N GLU A 104 -2.71 7.91 -22.17
CA GLU A 104 -3.33 8.19 -23.47
C GLU A 104 -2.29 8.38 -24.59
N ASP A 105 -1.15 9.03 -24.29
CA ASP A 105 -0.04 9.26 -25.24
C ASP A 105 0.57 7.98 -25.85
N LYS A 106 0.39 6.81 -25.21
CA LYS A 106 1.07 5.56 -25.62
C LYS A 106 0.32 4.77 -26.70
N ASN A 107 -0.97 5.02 -26.91
CA ASN A 107 -1.81 4.19 -27.78
C ASN A 107 -1.87 4.66 -29.24
N ASN A 108 -1.51 5.91 -29.53
CA ASN A 108 -1.70 6.51 -30.86
C ASN A 108 -0.55 6.26 -31.86
N ASN A 109 0.45 5.43 -31.55
CA ASN A 109 1.57 5.20 -32.47
C ASN A 109 2.23 3.81 -32.37
N LYS A 110 1.64 2.82 -33.06
CA LYS A 110 2.37 1.82 -33.88
C LYS A 110 1.43 0.92 -34.69
N GLY A 111 1.61 0.95 -36.01
CA GLY A 111 1.16 -0.13 -36.90
C GLY A 111 2.13 -1.32 -36.88
N LEU A 112 1.79 -2.33 -37.69
CA LEU A 112 2.50 -3.58 -37.97
C LEU A 112 4.02 -3.60 -37.66
N HIS A 113 4.49 -4.60 -36.90
CA HIS A 113 5.17 -5.77 -37.47
C HIS A 113 5.37 -6.87 -36.40
N ALA A 114 5.97 -8.00 -36.78
CA ALA A 114 5.85 -9.28 -36.09
C ALA A 114 7.04 -9.67 -35.18
N ALA A 115 6.75 -10.65 -34.31
CA ALA A 115 7.65 -11.66 -33.73
C ALA A 115 8.55 -11.32 -32.51
N SER A 116 8.73 -12.38 -31.71
CA SER A 116 9.77 -12.70 -30.71
C SER A 116 9.90 -11.91 -29.39
N GLY A 117 9.86 -12.67 -28.28
CA GLY A 117 10.96 -12.66 -27.29
C GLY A 117 10.89 -11.84 -25.99
N SER A 118 10.50 -12.51 -24.88
CA SER A 118 11.09 -12.38 -23.52
C SER A 118 11.14 -11.03 -22.73
N LYS A 119 10.52 -11.01 -21.53
CA LYS A 119 10.95 -10.28 -20.27
C LYS A 119 10.84 -8.73 -20.30
N VAL A 120 10.83 -7.90 -19.23
CA VAL A 120 10.70 -7.87 -17.73
C VAL A 120 10.19 -6.44 -17.36
N ASN A 121 9.80 -5.99 -16.15
CA ASN A 121 9.77 -6.43 -14.72
C ASN A 121 8.38 -6.00 -14.14
N ALA A 122 7.87 -6.31 -12.95
CA ALA A 122 8.42 -6.80 -11.66
C ALA A 122 9.16 -5.78 -10.75
N GLU A 123 8.65 -4.55 -10.62
CA GLU A 123 9.11 -3.54 -9.62
C GLU A 123 8.02 -2.43 -9.44
N GLN A 124 7.83 -1.69 -8.33
CA GLN A 124 8.39 -1.69 -6.96
C GLN A 124 7.37 -1.08 -5.93
N ASN A 125 7.73 -1.02 -4.63
CA ASN A 125 6.93 -0.47 -3.52
C ASN A 125 7.54 0.80 -2.88
N LYS A 126 6.69 1.70 -2.35
CA LYS A 126 6.79 2.47 -1.07
C LYS A 126 5.58 3.46 -0.99
N ARG A 127 5.23 4.15 0.12
CA ARG A 127 5.97 4.59 1.33
C ARG A 127 5.14 4.46 2.63
N ARG A 128 5.76 3.96 3.71
CA ARG A 128 5.68 4.56 5.07
C ARG A 128 7.13 4.90 5.46
N LYS A 129 7.39 6.04 6.11
CA LYS A 129 8.74 6.39 6.57
C LYS A 129 9.06 5.63 7.87
N LYS A 130 10.05 4.75 7.82
CA LYS A 130 10.74 4.16 8.98
C LYS A 130 12.24 4.30 8.74
N ARG A 131 13.03 4.56 9.77
CA ARG A 131 14.50 4.73 9.65
C ARG A 131 15.19 3.42 10.02
N THR A 132 16.35 3.15 9.43
CA THR A 132 16.94 1.81 9.42
C THR A 132 18.39 1.77 9.89
N LEU A 133 18.72 0.72 10.66
CA LEU A 133 20.04 0.45 11.24
C LEU A 133 20.67 -0.78 10.58
N ILE A 134 21.99 -0.78 10.33
CA ILE A 134 22.59 -1.68 9.32
C ILE A 134 23.74 -2.55 9.85
N THR A 135 23.69 -3.84 9.48
CA THR A 135 24.72 -4.88 9.69
C THR A 135 25.39 -5.31 8.37
N LYS A 136 26.47 -6.12 8.42
CA LYS A 136 27.29 -6.49 7.24
C LYS A 136 27.37 -8.02 6.97
N THR A 137 27.71 -8.33 5.72
CA THR A 137 28.45 -9.51 5.19
C THR A 137 27.80 -10.90 4.91
N LYS A 138 28.08 -11.38 3.66
CA LYS A 138 28.18 -12.76 3.10
C LYS A 138 26.91 -13.67 3.01
N LYS A 139 27.00 -14.76 2.22
CA LYS A 139 25.89 -15.41 1.44
C LYS A 139 25.89 -16.96 1.48
N SER A 140 24.71 -17.59 1.48
CA SER A 140 24.46 -19.07 1.42
C SER A 140 23.28 -19.49 0.48
N LYS A 141 22.59 -20.64 0.72
CA LYS A 141 21.49 -21.27 -0.06
C LYS A 141 20.52 -22.09 0.84
N ALA A 142 19.45 -22.65 0.26
CA ALA A 142 18.39 -23.57 0.80
C ALA A 142 17.28 -22.88 1.62
N GLU A 143 15.96 -23.05 1.39
CA GLU A 143 15.09 -24.26 1.23
C GLU A 143 14.79 -24.96 2.59
N SER A 144 13.58 -25.46 2.92
CA SER A 144 12.26 -25.50 2.23
C SER A 144 11.09 -25.33 3.27
N GLU A 145 9.87 -24.87 2.90
CA GLU A 145 8.59 -25.59 2.60
C GLU A 145 7.56 -25.74 3.76
N GLU A 146 6.29 -25.96 3.34
CA GLU A 146 5.06 -26.45 4.00
C GLU A 146 4.16 -25.60 4.94
N GLU A 147 2.93 -25.40 4.43
CA GLU A 147 1.58 -25.60 5.03
C GLU A 147 0.86 -24.50 5.88
N ASP A 148 -0.47 -24.61 5.81
CA ASP A 148 -1.58 -23.70 6.20
C ASP A 148 -2.19 -24.15 7.58
N PRO A 149 -3.30 -23.60 8.18
CA PRO A 149 -4.54 -23.16 7.51
C PRO A 149 -5.33 -21.96 8.11
N ASP A 150 -6.50 -21.74 7.50
CA ASP A 150 -7.57 -20.78 7.82
C ASP A 150 -8.01 -20.70 9.30
N ASP A 151 -8.28 -19.48 9.80
CA ASP A 151 -9.66 -18.95 9.91
C ASP A 151 -9.63 -17.43 10.10
N PHE A 152 -10.67 -16.72 9.64
CA PHE A 152 -11.12 -15.44 10.22
C PHE A 152 -12.49 -15.06 9.65
N SER A 153 -13.54 -15.29 10.43
CA SER A 153 -14.80 -14.56 10.27
C SER A 153 -14.62 -13.09 10.68
N CYS A 154 -15.31 -12.18 10.00
CA CYS A 154 -15.43 -10.78 10.43
C CYS A 154 -16.87 -10.55 10.91
N HIS A 155 -17.04 -10.24 12.19
CA HIS A 155 -18.29 -9.70 12.69
C HIS A 155 -18.45 -8.24 12.23
N ASP A 156 -19.68 -7.81 12.02
CA ASP A 156 -20.02 -6.39 12.06
C ASP A 156 -19.87 -5.89 13.49
N ASP A 157 -19.22 -4.75 13.66
CA ASP A 157 -19.43 -3.87 14.81
C ASP A 157 -19.48 -2.43 14.31
N SER A 158 -20.38 -1.64 14.92
CA SER A 158 -20.79 -0.31 14.46
C SER A 158 -20.50 0.75 15.52
N SER A 159 -20.61 2.03 15.13
CA SER A 159 -20.22 3.22 15.92
C SER A 159 -18.69 3.35 16.15
N THR A 160 -18.14 4.53 16.47
CA THR A 160 -18.78 5.79 16.88
C THR A 160 -18.16 6.99 16.16
N LEU A 161 -18.87 8.12 16.06
CA LEU A 161 -18.24 9.41 15.80
C LEU A 161 -17.52 9.89 17.06
N GLU A 162 -16.32 10.45 16.91
CA GLU A 162 -15.73 11.36 17.89
C GLU A 162 -15.56 12.75 17.26
N THR A 163 -15.68 13.79 18.10
CA THR A 163 -15.85 15.19 17.70
C THR A 163 -14.53 15.91 17.46
N PHE A 164 -14.50 16.80 16.47
CA PHE A 164 -13.36 17.69 16.22
C PHE A 164 -13.31 18.85 17.24
N SER A 165 -12.29 18.83 18.09
CA SER A 165 -11.72 20.00 18.77
C SER A 165 -10.20 19.82 18.89
N ASP A 166 -9.49 20.86 19.36
CA ASP A 166 -8.08 20.82 19.77
C ASP A 166 -7.02 20.67 18.63
N LEU A 167 -7.08 21.55 17.62
CA LEU A 167 -6.11 21.59 16.50
C LEU A 167 -5.25 22.88 16.47
N GLU A 168 -4.62 23.27 17.59
CA GLU A 168 -3.86 24.54 17.62
C GLU A 168 -2.54 24.53 18.46
N ASN A 169 -1.98 23.36 18.79
CA ASN A 169 -0.79 23.27 19.66
C ASN A 169 0.32 22.25 19.27
N ASP A 170 0.25 21.56 18.12
CA ASP A 170 1.16 20.44 17.78
C ASP A 170 1.95 20.63 16.47
N LEU A 171 2.98 21.49 16.51
CA LEU A 171 3.98 21.63 15.44
C LEU A 171 5.44 21.44 15.88
N SER A 172 5.71 21.24 17.17
CA SER A 172 7.06 20.98 17.71
C SER A 172 7.37 19.50 17.97
N ASN A 173 6.36 18.66 18.22
CA ASN A 173 6.58 17.33 18.83
C ASN A 173 6.54 16.17 17.81
N ARG A 174 6.21 16.47 16.54
CA ARG A 174 5.72 15.49 15.54
C ARG A 174 6.78 14.62 14.86
N GLU A 175 7.95 14.42 15.48
CA GLU A 175 9.03 13.55 14.97
C GLU A 175 9.16 12.21 15.72
N GLU A 176 8.56 12.04 16.91
CA GLU A 176 8.90 10.95 17.85
C GLU A 176 8.42 9.54 17.43
N ASP A 177 7.30 9.42 16.69
CA ASP A 177 6.68 8.14 16.25
C ASP A 177 7.47 7.30 15.23
N ARG A 178 8.77 7.58 15.03
CA ARG A 178 9.58 6.94 13.99
C ARG A 178 10.18 5.62 14.48
N GLU A 179 9.40 4.54 14.41
CA GLU A 179 9.89 3.19 14.70
C GLU A 179 11.14 2.86 13.87
N LEU A 180 12.26 2.61 14.56
CA LEU A 180 13.51 2.16 13.96
C LEU A 180 13.48 0.65 13.74
N VAL A 181 13.97 0.20 12.58
CA VAL A 181 14.00 -1.21 12.20
C VAL A 181 15.43 -1.63 11.84
N PRO A 182 15.96 -2.76 12.33
CA PRO A 182 17.27 -3.25 11.94
C PRO A 182 17.22 -3.96 10.59
N GLY A 183 18.33 -3.95 9.86
CA GLY A 183 18.42 -4.51 8.52
C GLY A 183 19.85 -4.75 8.02
N GLN A 184 19.95 -5.14 6.75
CA GLN A 184 21.21 -5.50 6.08
C GLN A 184 21.22 -4.93 4.64
N ILE A 185 22.27 -4.17 4.28
CA ILE A 185 22.43 -3.71 2.88
C ILE A 185 22.70 -4.92 1.99
N THR A 186 21.95 -5.00 0.90
CA THR A 186 22.15 -5.98 -0.18
C THR A 186 22.82 -5.37 -1.41
N LYS A 187 22.47 -4.12 -1.75
CA LYS A 187 23.02 -3.37 -2.89
C LYS A 187 23.12 -1.90 -2.52
N VAL A 188 24.24 -1.26 -2.85
CA VAL A 188 24.42 0.19 -2.72
C VAL A 188 24.07 0.88 -4.04
N LYS A 189 23.48 2.08 -3.98
CA LYS A 189 23.26 2.99 -5.12
C LYS A 189 23.85 4.38 -4.76
N LYS A 190 23.91 5.29 -5.74
CA LYS A 190 24.46 6.64 -5.54
C LYS A 190 23.78 7.41 -4.40
N ASN A 191 22.45 7.35 -4.31
CA ASN A 191 21.65 8.18 -3.40
C ASN A 191 21.10 7.42 -2.18
N GLY A 192 21.51 6.15 -1.97
CA GLY A 192 20.95 5.30 -0.91
C GLY A 192 21.28 3.82 -1.10
N ALA A 193 20.62 2.94 -0.36
CA ALA A 193 20.86 1.51 -0.39
C ALA A 193 19.56 0.68 -0.45
N ILE A 194 19.63 -0.50 -1.05
CA ILE A 194 18.59 -1.53 -0.95
C ILE A 194 18.90 -2.37 0.28
N VAL A 195 18.00 -2.32 1.26
CA VAL A 195 18.14 -2.95 2.58
C VAL A 195 17.09 -4.03 2.75
N LYS A 196 17.48 -5.20 3.28
CA LYS A 196 16.55 -6.19 3.84
C LYS A 196 16.21 -5.78 5.26
N SER A 197 14.94 -5.68 5.59
CA SER A 197 14.47 -5.34 6.95
C SER A 197 14.15 -6.59 7.78
N MET A 198 14.40 -6.52 9.09
CA MET A 198 13.91 -7.52 10.06
C MET A 198 12.48 -7.21 10.51
N VAL A 199 11.75 -8.24 10.94
CA VAL A 199 10.42 -8.12 11.53
C VAL A 199 10.52 -8.24 13.06
N LYS A 200 9.74 -7.43 13.77
CA LYS A 200 9.63 -7.41 15.24
C LYS A 200 8.79 -8.61 15.71
N THR A 201 9.21 -9.36 16.73
CA THR A 201 8.54 -10.61 17.16
C THR A 201 8.81 -10.91 18.65
N GLY A 202 7.81 -10.73 19.51
CA GLY A 202 8.04 -10.70 20.97
C GLY A 202 9.05 -9.59 21.32
N LYS A 203 9.86 -9.75 22.38
CA LYS A 203 11.04 -8.87 22.66
C LYS A 203 12.28 -9.25 21.82
N ALA A 204 12.10 -9.55 20.53
CA ALA A 204 13.17 -10.00 19.62
C ALA A 204 12.90 -9.61 18.16
N TRP A 205 13.89 -9.86 17.30
CA TRP A 205 13.83 -9.63 15.85
C TRP A 205 13.98 -10.94 15.08
N LYS A 206 13.26 -11.09 13.97
CA LYS A 206 13.30 -12.24 13.07
C LYS A 206 13.55 -11.77 11.64
N TRP A 207 14.35 -12.50 10.87
CA TRP A 207 14.32 -12.37 9.41
C TRP A 207 13.03 -13.02 8.88
N PRO A 208 12.27 -12.38 7.98
CA PRO A 208 11.07 -12.99 7.41
C PRO A 208 11.47 -14.18 6.54
N ASP A 209 10.84 -15.33 6.76
CA ASP A 209 10.98 -16.51 5.91
C ASP A 209 10.09 -16.32 4.66
N GLY A 210 10.61 -16.67 3.47
CA GLY A 210 9.91 -16.54 2.19
C GLY A 210 9.80 -15.11 1.64
N CYS A 211 9.25 -14.18 2.42
CA CYS A 211 9.01 -12.79 2.00
C CYS A 211 10.10 -11.83 2.50
N GLU A 212 11.24 -11.78 1.82
CA GLU A 212 12.30 -10.82 2.13
C GLU A 212 11.82 -9.37 1.86
N ASP A 213 11.62 -8.57 2.92
CA ASP A 213 11.23 -7.15 2.79
C ASP A 213 12.42 -6.30 2.33
N ILE A 214 12.63 -6.33 1.00
CA ILE A 214 13.71 -5.68 0.27
C ILE A 214 13.25 -4.29 -0.16
N LEU A 215 13.78 -3.26 0.50
CA LEU A 215 13.31 -1.88 0.34
C LEU A 215 14.48 -0.92 0.06
N TYR A 216 14.30 -0.01 -0.89
CA TYR A 216 15.26 1.07 -1.16
C TYR A 216 15.09 2.22 -0.17
N TYR A 217 16.13 2.55 0.59
CA TYR A 217 16.18 3.68 1.51
C TYR A 217 17.21 4.71 1.04
N GLU A 218 16.86 5.99 1.15
CA GLU A 218 17.79 7.09 0.94
C GLU A 218 18.78 7.16 2.12
N TRP A 219 19.97 7.72 1.92
CA TRP A 219 20.97 7.79 3.00
C TRP A 219 20.47 8.54 4.25
N ASN A 220 19.52 9.47 4.10
CA ASN A 220 18.92 10.21 5.22
C ASN A 220 17.98 9.35 6.10
N ASP A 221 17.40 8.28 5.54
CA ASP A 221 16.59 7.30 6.28
C ASP A 221 17.49 6.25 6.99
N ILE A 222 18.77 6.17 6.62
CA ILE A 222 19.76 5.24 7.18
C ILE A 222 20.49 5.94 8.32
N LEU A 223 20.28 5.47 9.56
CA LEU A 223 20.74 6.19 10.76
C LEU A 223 22.18 5.85 11.15
N SER A 224 22.49 4.57 11.39
CA SER A 224 23.83 4.17 11.81
C SER A 224 24.12 2.68 11.57
N HIS A 225 25.39 2.32 11.75
CA HIS A 225 25.85 0.94 11.79
C HIS A 225 25.58 0.34 13.17
N ILE A 226 25.10 -0.91 13.20
CA ILE A 226 24.88 -1.71 14.42
C ILE A 226 25.73 -2.98 14.36
N LYS A 227 26.01 -3.56 15.54
CA LYS A 227 26.73 -4.82 15.65
C LYS A 227 25.87 -5.98 15.16
N GLU A 228 26.51 -7.10 14.84
CA GLU A 228 25.81 -8.27 14.31
C GLU A 228 24.77 -8.80 15.32
N PRO A 229 23.55 -9.17 14.88
CA PRO A 229 22.46 -9.46 15.80
C PRO A 229 22.73 -10.77 16.56
N LYS A 230 22.71 -10.74 17.89
CA LYS A 230 23.01 -11.93 18.69
C LYS A 230 21.84 -12.90 18.62
N LYS A 231 22.04 -14.12 18.10
CA LYS A 231 21.00 -15.16 18.05
C LYS A 231 20.60 -15.54 19.49
N VAL A 232 19.32 -15.40 19.82
CA VAL A 232 18.79 -15.62 21.18
C VAL A 232 18.30 -17.06 21.39
N SER A 233 17.70 -17.64 20.36
CA SER A 233 17.18 -19.01 20.42
C SER A 233 18.08 -19.99 19.67
N LYS A 234 18.29 -21.18 20.24
CA LYS A 234 19.02 -22.26 19.56
C LYS A 234 18.23 -22.74 18.33
N THR A 235 16.94 -23.02 18.51
CA THR A 235 16.04 -23.56 17.48
C THR A 235 15.40 -22.49 16.59
N ARG A 236 14.85 -21.41 17.16
CA ARG A 236 14.15 -20.37 16.38
C ARG A 236 15.14 -19.37 15.76
N LYS A 237 14.84 -18.84 14.57
CA LYS A 237 15.63 -17.79 13.88
C LYS A 237 15.44 -16.39 14.52
N LEU A 238 15.58 -16.30 15.85
CA LEU A 238 15.35 -15.08 16.65
C LEU A 238 16.68 -14.46 17.11
N TYR A 239 16.75 -13.13 17.00
CA TYR A 239 17.95 -12.34 17.25
C TYR A 239 17.64 -11.12 18.14
N ARG A 240 18.65 -10.65 18.87
CA ARG A 240 18.62 -9.41 19.66
C ARG A 240 19.61 -8.41 19.08
N VAL A 241 19.14 -7.18 18.89
CA VAL A 241 19.94 -6.02 18.45
C VAL A 241 20.04 -5.12 19.66
N LEU A 242 21.21 -5.08 20.31
CA LEU A 242 21.40 -4.40 21.60
C LEU A 242 21.14 -2.90 21.48
N GLU A 243 21.49 -2.34 20.33
CA GLU A 243 21.29 -0.95 19.93
C GLU A 243 19.81 -0.57 19.73
N LEU A 244 18.89 -1.55 19.81
CA LEU A 244 17.43 -1.35 19.80
C LEU A 244 16.76 -1.89 21.09
N ASP A 245 17.53 -2.27 22.11
CA ASP A 245 16.97 -2.72 23.40
C ASP A 245 16.19 -1.60 24.13
N PHE A 246 16.41 -0.32 23.77
CA PHE A 246 15.65 0.81 24.31
C PHE A 246 14.18 0.86 23.84
N GLN A 247 13.80 0.15 22.77
CA GLN A 247 12.41 0.09 22.27
C GLN A 247 11.49 -0.83 23.10
N TRP A 248 11.92 -1.27 24.29
CA TRP A 248 11.28 -2.34 25.06
C TRP A 248 11.21 -2.08 26.57
N GLY A 249 11.24 -0.80 26.96
CA GLY A 249 10.97 -0.36 28.34
C GLY A 249 9.74 -1.03 28.93
#